data_AF-A0A928PLX6-F1
#
_entry.id   AF-A0A928PLX6-F1
#
_cell.length_a   1.000
_cell.length_b   1.000
_cell.length_c   1.000
_cell.angle_alpha   90.00
_cell.angle_beta   90.00
_cell.angle_gamma   90.00
#
_symmetry.space_group_name_H-M   'P 1'
#
loop_
_entity.id
_entity.type
_entity.pdbx_description
1 polymer ?
#
loop_
_entity_poly.entity_id
_entity_poly.type
_entity_poly.pdbx_seq_one_letter_code
_entity_poly.pdbx_strand_id
1 'polypeptide(L)'
;MAKVSAQKQLSQALEELDKLKKFKYSDTSGLREQYNSALKDYNSYINNPEKYGYNQYINDVNSLFDSIINQREFSYDPKTDMLFQLYKNQYQNQGSRAMKNQMGVASALSGGYNSSAAQTSAQNAYQKYMDELSLKAGEAYHNALEMYKSNQQNLLDKYNTARDMNNSLNDAYWKNADIKSTGLDNAYNAYTDDRSFQYNKFSDNRDFYQNQGNNAQNQINWLKEYELNKKRYKGK
;
A
#
# COMPACT_ATOMS: atom_id res chain seq x y z
N MET A 1 22.65 -50.07 58.22
CA MET A 1 22.24 -48.67 57.94
C MET A 1 22.60 -48.23 56.52
N ALA A 2 23.86 -48.32 56.06
CA ALA A 2 24.26 -47.88 54.71
C ALA A 2 23.51 -48.55 53.53
N LYS A 3 23.28 -49.87 53.59
CA LYS A 3 22.54 -50.63 52.55
C LYS A 3 21.10 -50.18 52.38
N VAL A 4 20.39 -49.95 53.48
CA VAL A 4 19.01 -49.47 53.50
C VAL A 4 18.93 -48.04 52.92
N SER A 5 19.92 -47.21 53.23
CA SER A 5 20.02 -45.86 52.66
C SER A 5 20.19 -45.88 51.13
N ALA A 6 21.09 -46.72 50.61
CA ALA A 6 21.31 -46.86 49.17
C ALA A 6 20.08 -47.43 48.44
N GLN A 7 19.39 -48.39 49.04
CA GLN A 7 18.11 -48.91 48.52
C GLN A 7 17.03 -47.83 48.44
N LYS A 8 16.93 -46.98 49.47
CA LYS A 8 15.99 -45.85 49.46
C LYS A 8 16.30 -44.86 48.35
N GLN A 9 17.58 -44.53 48.13
CA GLN A 9 18.01 -43.63 47.06
C GLN A 9 17.71 -44.21 45.66
N LEU A 10 17.94 -45.52 45.47
CA LEU A 10 17.61 -46.20 44.22
C LEU A 10 16.10 -46.16 43.94
N SER A 11 15.27 -46.51 44.93
CA SER A 11 13.81 -46.48 44.78
C SER A 11 13.30 -45.08 44.44
N GLN A 12 13.83 -44.05 45.12
CA GLN A 12 13.46 -42.65 44.86
C GLN A 12 13.84 -42.23 43.43
N ALA A 13 15.06 -42.54 42.98
CA ALA A 13 15.50 -42.21 41.63
C ALA A 13 14.63 -42.87 40.55
N LEU A 14 14.26 -44.15 40.75
CA LEU A 14 13.39 -44.88 39.83
C LEU A 14 11.97 -44.28 39.78
N GLU A 15 11.42 -43.87 40.92
CA GLU A 15 10.11 -43.23 40.99
C GLU A 15 10.08 -41.89 40.22
N GLU A 16 11.12 -41.07 40.38
CA GLU A 16 11.23 -39.79 39.68
C GLU A 16 11.47 -39.97 38.17
N LEU A 17 12.24 -40.97 37.77
CA LEU A 17 12.38 -41.34 36.35
C LEU A 17 11.07 -41.81 35.74
N ASP A 18 10.22 -42.50 36.50
CA ASP A 18 8.89 -42.91 36.05
C ASP A 18 8.00 -41.69 35.74
N LYS A 19 8.08 -40.66 36.58
CA LYS A 19 7.40 -39.36 36.37
C LYS A 19 7.93 -38.64 35.11
N LEU A 20 9.21 -38.81 34.78
CA LEU A 20 9.90 -38.17 33.64
C LEU A 20 9.96 -39.04 32.36
N LYS A 21 9.09 -40.04 32.19
CA LYS A 21 9.11 -40.95 31.03
C LYS A 21 9.13 -40.26 29.66
N LYS A 22 8.43 -39.14 29.50
CA LYS A 22 8.40 -38.37 28.24
C LYS A 22 8.32 -36.88 28.50
N PHE A 23 8.98 -36.10 27.67
CA PHE A 23 8.81 -34.67 27.66
C PHE A 23 7.36 -34.31 27.34
N LYS A 24 6.79 -33.41 28.14
CA LYS A 24 5.47 -32.81 27.91
C LYS A 24 5.62 -31.31 28.01
N TYR A 25 5.46 -30.61 26.89
CA TYR A 25 5.44 -29.16 26.89
C TYR A 25 4.21 -28.65 27.66
N SER A 26 4.43 -27.73 28.58
CA SER A 26 3.39 -27.10 29.39
C SER A 26 3.28 -25.63 29.04
N ASP A 27 2.24 -25.25 28.31
CA ASP A 27 2.02 -23.86 27.88
C ASP A 27 1.31 -23.03 28.97
N THR A 28 1.90 -22.90 30.14
CA THR A 28 1.29 -22.12 31.24
C THR A 28 1.19 -20.63 30.92
N SER A 29 2.04 -20.15 30.02
CA SER A 29 2.13 -18.74 29.64
C SER A 29 1.29 -18.39 28.40
N GLY A 30 0.65 -19.38 27.77
CA GLY A 30 -0.15 -19.20 26.55
C GLY A 30 0.66 -18.81 25.31
N LEU A 31 1.98 -19.09 25.29
CA LEU A 31 2.88 -18.69 24.21
C LEU A 31 2.57 -19.42 22.90
N ARG A 32 2.14 -20.69 22.97
CA ARG A 32 1.72 -21.42 21.77
C ARG A 32 0.46 -20.81 21.17
N GLU A 33 -0.48 -20.39 22.02
CA GLU A 33 -1.69 -19.72 21.58
C GLU A 33 -1.38 -18.34 20.99
N GLN A 34 -0.48 -17.56 21.61
CA GLN A 34 0.00 -16.28 21.08
C GLN A 34 0.64 -16.44 19.69
N TYR A 35 1.51 -17.43 19.51
CA TYR A 35 2.08 -17.77 18.21
C TYR A 35 1.00 -18.11 17.16
N ASN A 36 0.06 -19.00 17.50
CA ASN A 36 -1.02 -19.37 16.58
C ASN A 36 -1.91 -18.17 16.20
N SER A 37 -2.17 -17.28 17.15
CA SER A 37 -2.92 -16.05 16.92
C SER A 37 -2.18 -15.10 15.99
N ALA A 38 -0.88 -14.87 16.23
CA ALA A 38 -0.04 -14.04 15.36
C ALA A 38 0.05 -14.63 13.94
N LEU A 39 0.18 -15.95 13.82
CA LEU A 39 0.21 -16.65 12.53
C LEU A 39 -1.11 -16.46 11.76
N LYS A 40 -2.24 -16.58 12.45
CA LYS A 40 -3.56 -16.35 11.85
C LYS A 40 -3.73 -14.89 11.40
N ASP A 41 -3.31 -13.94 12.23
CA ASP A 41 -3.41 -12.51 11.91
C ASP A 41 -2.53 -12.14 10.69
N TYR A 42 -1.27 -12.60 10.68
CA TYR A 42 -0.37 -12.40 9.53
C TYR A 42 -0.93 -13.02 8.24
N ASN A 43 -1.36 -14.29 8.30
CA ASN A 43 -1.95 -14.98 7.14
C ASN A 43 -3.25 -14.31 6.67
N SER A 44 -4.10 -13.84 7.59
CA SER A 44 -5.30 -13.09 7.22
C SER A 44 -4.94 -11.78 6.51
N TYR A 45 -3.86 -11.12 6.92
CA TYR A 45 -3.42 -9.87 6.33
C TYR A 45 -2.87 -10.07 4.93
N ILE A 46 -1.88 -10.94 4.77
CA ILE A 46 -1.14 -11.13 3.52
C ILE A 46 -1.99 -11.77 2.41
N ASN A 47 -2.96 -12.62 2.77
CA ASN A 47 -3.82 -13.31 1.81
C ASN A 47 -5.04 -12.48 1.36
N ASN A 48 -5.25 -11.29 1.94
CA ASN A 48 -6.38 -10.42 1.58
C ASN A 48 -5.91 -8.98 1.29
N PRO A 49 -4.97 -8.77 0.37
CA PRO A 49 -4.35 -7.46 0.14
C PRO A 49 -5.36 -6.36 -0.19
N GLU A 50 -6.37 -6.66 -1.01
CA GLU A 50 -7.42 -5.71 -1.41
C GLU A 50 -8.25 -5.21 -0.23
N LYS A 51 -8.52 -6.09 0.75
CA LYS A 51 -9.22 -5.71 2.00
C LYS A 51 -8.47 -4.63 2.77
N TYR A 52 -7.15 -4.58 2.61
CA TYR A 52 -6.25 -3.65 3.29
C TYR A 52 -5.77 -2.52 2.37
N GLY A 53 -6.48 -2.26 1.27
CA GLY A 53 -6.24 -1.10 0.41
C GLY A 53 -5.06 -1.22 -0.55
N TYR A 54 -4.41 -2.39 -0.63
CA TYR A 54 -3.38 -2.62 -1.62
C TYR A 54 -3.97 -2.48 -3.03
N ASN A 55 -3.33 -1.66 -3.87
CA ASN A 55 -3.75 -1.33 -5.23
C ASN A 55 -5.17 -0.74 -5.36
N GLN A 56 -5.69 -0.11 -4.30
CA GLN A 56 -7.05 0.42 -4.30
C GLN A 56 -7.33 1.41 -5.44
N TYR A 57 -6.34 2.20 -5.87
CA TYR A 57 -6.49 3.22 -6.91
C TYR A 57 -5.82 2.84 -8.24
N ILE A 58 -5.36 1.59 -8.40
CA ILE A 58 -4.58 1.21 -9.60
C ILE A 58 -5.39 1.34 -10.89
N ASN A 59 -6.70 1.10 -10.84
CA ASN A 59 -7.58 1.25 -12.00
C ASN A 59 -7.76 2.72 -12.40
N ASP A 60 -7.83 3.63 -11.42
CA ASP A 60 -7.91 5.07 -11.68
C ASP A 60 -6.59 5.58 -12.27
N VAL A 61 -5.46 5.12 -11.73
CA VAL A 61 -4.11 5.43 -12.26
C VAL A 61 -4.00 5.03 -13.73
N ASN A 62 -4.39 3.79 -14.07
CA ASN A 62 -4.34 3.28 -15.44
C ASN A 62 -5.28 4.07 -16.37
N SER A 63 -6.51 4.31 -15.94
CA SER A 63 -7.51 5.03 -16.75
C SER A 63 -7.11 6.49 -17.00
N LEU A 64 -6.52 7.16 -16.01
CA LEU A 64 -6.02 8.52 -16.13
C LEU A 64 -4.77 8.58 -17.00
N PHE A 65 -3.85 7.62 -16.86
CA PHE A 65 -2.68 7.50 -17.73
C PHE A 65 -3.10 7.32 -19.20
N ASP A 66 -4.05 6.41 -19.47
CA ASP A 66 -4.60 6.19 -20.81
C ASP A 66 -5.24 7.46 -21.37
N SER A 67 -5.94 8.22 -20.53
CA SER A 67 -6.55 9.50 -20.93
C SER A 67 -5.52 10.57 -21.30
N ILE A 68 -4.36 10.56 -20.63
CA ILE A 68 -3.24 11.49 -20.91
C ILE A 68 -2.57 11.12 -22.24
N ILE A 69 -2.23 9.85 -22.45
CA ILE A 69 -1.46 9.43 -23.63
C ILE A 69 -2.31 9.40 -24.91
N ASN A 70 -3.62 9.18 -24.80
CA ASN A 70 -4.54 9.13 -25.94
C ASN A 70 -5.29 10.45 -26.14
N GLN A 71 -4.83 11.54 -25.51
CA GLN A 71 -5.47 12.83 -25.67
C GLN A 71 -5.34 13.31 -27.12
N ARG A 72 -6.47 13.74 -27.69
CA ARG A 72 -6.48 14.31 -29.04
C ARG A 72 -5.63 15.58 -29.09
N GLU A 73 -4.94 15.78 -30.20
CA GLU A 73 -4.23 17.03 -30.48
C GLU A 73 -5.20 18.22 -30.46
N PHE A 74 -4.67 19.38 -30.09
CA PHE A 74 -5.46 20.61 -30.11
C PHE A 74 -5.93 20.91 -31.54
N SER A 75 -7.23 21.16 -31.68
CA SER A 75 -7.85 21.57 -32.94
C SER A 75 -8.94 22.58 -32.64
N TYR A 76 -8.98 23.65 -33.44
CA TYR A 76 -9.97 24.70 -33.33
C TYR A 76 -10.60 24.96 -34.69
N ASP A 77 -11.92 24.78 -34.80
CA ASP A 77 -12.70 25.17 -35.96
C ASP A 77 -13.65 26.32 -35.60
N PRO A 78 -13.38 27.56 -36.06
CA PRO A 78 -14.25 28.70 -35.79
C PRO A 78 -15.68 28.51 -36.32
N LYS A 79 -15.91 27.62 -37.31
CA LYS A 79 -17.27 27.33 -37.81
C LYS A 79 -18.12 26.57 -36.79
N THR A 80 -17.49 25.81 -35.90
CA THR A 80 -18.15 25.03 -34.85
C THR A 80 -18.24 25.77 -33.53
N ASP A 81 -17.44 26.83 -33.35
CA ASP A 81 -17.49 27.70 -32.18
C ASP A 81 -18.73 28.62 -32.24
N MET A 82 -19.76 28.25 -31.47
CA MET A 82 -21.03 29.00 -31.40
C MET A 82 -20.84 30.46 -30.96
N LEU A 83 -19.91 30.73 -30.04
CA LEU A 83 -19.66 32.09 -29.55
C LEU A 83 -18.99 32.92 -30.65
N PHE A 84 -18.01 32.36 -31.36
CA PHE A 84 -17.41 33.04 -32.50
C PHE A 84 -18.42 33.25 -33.65
N GLN A 85 -19.30 32.29 -33.94
CA GLN A 85 -20.37 32.48 -34.93
C GLN A 85 -21.34 33.60 -34.55
N LEU A 86 -21.67 33.73 -33.26
CA LEU A 86 -22.47 34.85 -32.76
C LEU A 86 -21.78 36.20 -33.01
N TYR A 87 -20.50 36.31 -32.65
CA TYR A 87 -19.71 37.51 -32.93
C TYR A 87 -19.65 37.82 -34.42
N LYS A 88 -19.34 36.84 -35.26
CA LYS A 88 -19.31 37.00 -36.72
C LYS A 88 -20.60 37.61 -37.27
N ASN A 89 -21.76 37.04 -36.90
CA ASN A 89 -23.06 37.56 -37.33
C ASN A 89 -23.29 39.00 -36.84
N GLN A 90 -22.93 39.30 -35.59
CA GLN A 90 -23.09 40.64 -35.02
C GLN A 90 -22.21 41.66 -35.75
N TYR A 91 -20.92 41.39 -35.92
CA TYR A 91 -19.96 42.27 -36.56
C TYR A 91 -20.26 42.49 -38.06
N GLN A 92 -20.70 41.44 -38.77
CA GLN A 92 -21.16 41.59 -40.16
C GLN A 92 -22.40 42.49 -40.27
N ASN A 93 -23.38 42.33 -39.37
CA ASN A 93 -24.57 43.17 -39.31
C ASN A 93 -24.24 44.63 -38.93
N GLN A 94 -23.28 44.84 -38.02
CA GLN A 94 -22.85 46.18 -37.62
C GLN A 94 -22.02 46.87 -38.72
N GLY A 95 -21.05 46.17 -39.32
CA GLY A 95 -20.29 46.68 -40.46
C GLY A 95 -21.19 47.04 -41.64
N SER A 96 -22.17 46.18 -41.97
CA SER A 96 -23.15 46.46 -43.02
C SER A 96 -24.01 47.68 -42.70
N ARG A 97 -24.43 47.85 -41.44
CA ARG A 97 -25.16 49.05 -41.00
C ARG A 97 -24.29 50.30 -41.04
N ALA A 98 -23.05 50.23 -40.59
CA ALA A 98 -22.10 51.36 -40.62
C ALA A 98 -21.79 51.80 -42.06
N MET A 99 -21.59 50.84 -42.96
CA MET A 99 -21.42 51.10 -44.40
C MET A 99 -22.65 51.79 -44.98
N LYS A 100 -23.86 51.25 -44.73
CA LYS A 100 -25.12 51.85 -45.21
C LYS A 100 -25.34 53.25 -44.67
N ASN A 101 -25.05 53.48 -43.39
CA ASN A 101 -25.17 54.80 -42.77
C ASN A 101 -24.22 55.80 -43.45
N GLN A 102 -22.96 55.40 -43.71
CA GLN A 102 -21.99 56.29 -44.33
C GLN A 102 -22.31 56.59 -45.80
N MET A 103 -22.81 55.60 -46.54
CA MET A 103 -23.34 55.81 -47.89
C MET A 103 -24.59 56.70 -47.89
N GLY A 104 -25.46 56.58 -46.89
CA GLY A 104 -26.66 57.41 -46.72
C GLY A 104 -26.32 58.87 -46.42
N VAL A 105 -25.39 59.11 -45.49
CA VAL A 105 -24.86 60.44 -45.17
C VAL A 105 -24.25 61.09 -46.40
N ALA A 106 -23.45 60.34 -47.16
CA ALA A 106 -22.85 60.84 -48.38
C ALA A 106 -23.86 61.14 -49.50
N SER A 107 -24.88 60.29 -49.67
CA SER A 107 -25.95 60.50 -50.65
C SER A 107 -26.78 61.73 -50.32
N ALA A 108 -27.01 61.99 -49.02
CA ALA A 108 -27.69 63.20 -48.55
C ALA A 108 -26.87 64.47 -48.79
N LEU A 109 -25.55 64.43 -48.61
CA LEU A 109 -24.65 65.57 -48.80
C LEU A 109 -24.37 65.90 -50.27
N SER A 110 -24.53 64.94 -51.17
CA SER A 110 -24.23 65.05 -52.61
C SER A 110 -25.46 65.23 -53.51
N GLY A 111 -26.66 65.31 -52.92
CA GLY A 111 -27.91 65.38 -53.69
C GLY A 111 -28.23 64.10 -54.47
N GLY A 112 -27.76 62.94 -53.99
CA GLY A 112 -27.95 61.63 -54.62
C GLY A 112 -26.76 61.13 -55.46
N TYR A 113 -25.68 61.91 -55.60
CA TYR A 113 -24.48 61.50 -56.33
C TYR A 113 -23.44 60.86 -55.42
N ASN A 114 -23.46 59.52 -55.36
CA ASN A 114 -22.50 58.76 -54.57
C ASN A 114 -21.05 59.02 -55.07
N SER A 115 -20.25 59.72 -54.28
CA SER A 115 -18.88 60.09 -54.66
C SER A 115 -17.88 58.99 -54.32
N SER A 116 -16.76 58.92 -55.03
CA SER A 116 -15.69 57.96 -54.74
C SER A 116 -15.17 58.09 -53.29
N ALA A 117 -15.10 59.31 -52.75
CA ALA A 117 -14.71 59.56 -51.37
C ALA A 117 -15.69 58.98 -50.34
N ALA A 118 -17.00 59.04 -50.64
CA ALA A 118 -18.04 58.45 -49.82
C ALA A 118 -18.00 56.92 -49.82
N GLN A 119 -17.74 56.33 -50.99
CA GLN A 119 -17.58 54.90 -51.13
C GLN A 119 -16.36 54.39 -50.36
N THR A 120 -15.22 55.08 -50.45
CA THR A 120 -14.02 54.79 -49.66
C THR A 120 -14.29 54.92 -48.15
N SER A 121 -14.99 55.96 -47.71
CA SER A 121 -15.33 56.16 -46.29
C SER A 121 -16.25 55.05 -45.75
N ALA A 122 -17.25 54.63 -46.54
CA ALA A 122 -18.14 53.53 -46.17
C ALA A 122 -17.43 52.17 -46.14
N GLN A 123 -16.48 51.94 -47.06
CA GLN A 123 -15.61 50.76 -47.05
C GLN A 123 -14.70 50.73 -45.83
N ASN A 124 -14.09 51.86 -45.45
CA ASN A 124 -13.26 51.96 -44.24
C ASN A 124 -14.08 51.66 -42.98
N ALA A 125 -15.33 52.13 -42.91
CA ALA A 125 -16.22 51.83 -41.80
C ALA A 125 -16.55 50.33 -41.70
N TYR A 126 -16.82 49.65 -42.82
CA TYR A 126 -17.02 48.19 -42.84
C TYR A 126 -15.76 47.43 -42.45
N GLN A 127 -14.61 47.83 -43.00
CA GLN A 127 -13.32 47.19 -42.76
C GLN A 127 -12.96 47.21 -41.27
N LYS A 128 -13.21 48.32 -40.57
CA LYS A 128 -13.00 48.40 -39.12
C LYS A 128 -13.72 47.30 -38.34
N TYR A 129 -14.98 47.00 -38.67
CA TYR A 129 -15.73 45.90 -38.02
C TYR A 129 -15.20 44.52 -38.41
N MET A 130 -14.62 44.36 -39.61
CA MET A 130 -13.96 43.11 -40.01
C MET A 130 -12.61 42.92 -39.30
N ASP A 131 -11.89 44.00 -39.05
CA ASP A 131 -10.64 43.98 -38.27
C ASP A 131 -10.94 43.60 -36.82
N GLU A 132 -11.97 44.19 -36.19
CA GLU A 132 -12.42 43.83 -34.84
C GLU A 132 -12.91 42.36 -34.77
N LEU A 133 -13.61 41.86 -35.79
CA LEU A 133 -13.99 40.45 -35.88
C LEU A 133 -12.77 39.52 -35.99
N SER A 134 -11.74 39.93 -36.72
CA SER A 134 -10.49 39.16 -36.84
C SER A 134 -9.75 39.05 -35.50
N LEU A 135 -9.76 40.11 -34.69
CA LEU A 135 -9.26 40.07 -33.31
C LEU A 135 -10.06 39.07 -32.45
N LYS A 136 -11.39 39.06 -32.57
CA LYS A 136 -12.23 38.07 -31.87
C LYS A 136 -11.98 36.63 -32.29
N ALA A 137 -11.62 36.38 -33.55
CA ALA A 137 -11.19 35.05 -34.00
C ALA A 137 -9.90 34.61 -33.28
N GLY A 138 -8.93 35.52 -33.16
CA GLY A 138 -7.68 35.28 -32.43
C GLY A 138 -7.91 35.02 -30.94
N GLU A 139 -8.75 35.83 -30.29
CA GLU A 139 -9.14 35.64 -28.87
C GLU A 139 -9.81 34.26 -28.66
N ALA A 140 -10.74 33.87 -29.52
CA ALA A 140 -11.45 32.59 -29.40
C ALA A 140 -10.51 31.40 -29.56
N TYR A 141 -9.60 31.43 -30.55
CA TYR A 141 -8.54 30.42 -30.69
C TYR A 141 -7.65 30.34 -29.44
N HIS A 142 -7.21 31.49 -28.92
CA HIS A 142 -6.35 31.53 -27.73
C HIS A 142 -7.06 30.97 -26.50
N ASN A 143 -8.31 31.35 -26.27
CA ASN A 143 -9.13 30.82 -25.17
C ASN A 143 -9.32 29.31 -25.29
N ALA A 144 -9.61 28.80 -26.49
CA ALA A 144 -9.74 27.36 -26.72
C ALA A 144 -8.42 26.62 -26.43
N LEU A 145 -7.28 27.19 -26.83
CA LEU A 145 -5.96 26.64 -26.55
C LEU A 145 -5.64 26.64 -25.04
N GLU A 146 -5.96 27.71 -24.32
CA GLU A 146 -5.77 27.78 -22.87
C GLU A 146 -6.67 26.79 -22.12
N MET A 147 -7.93 26.65 -22.54
CA MET A 147 -8.82 25.61 -22.00
C MET A 147 -8.27 24.20 -22.25
N TYR A 148 -7.75 23.93 -23.45
CA TYR A 148 -7.13 22.66 -23.79
C TYR A 148 -5.94 22.36 -22.86
N LYS A 149 -4.98 23.30 -22.73
CA LYS A 149 -3.83 23.18 -21.84
C LYS A 149 -4.24 22.97 -20.39
N SER A 150 -5.21 23.75 -19.91
CA SER A 150 -5.75 23.63 -18.55
C SER A 150 -6.35 22.23 -18.30
N ASN A 151 -7.07 21.68 -19.29
CA ASN A 151 -7.59 20.32 -19.20
C ASN A 151 -6.46 19.25 -19.19
N GLN A 152 -5.38 19.44 -19.98
CA GLN A 152 -4.22 18.55 -19.92
C GLN A 152 -3.60 18.54 -18.51
N GLN A 153 -3.41 19.73 -17.95
CA GLN A 153 -2.86 19.87 -16.60
C GLN A 153 -3.77 19.23 -15.55
N ASN A 154 -5.08 19.43 -15.64
CA ASN A 154 -6.03 18.84 -14.71
C ASN A 154 -6.01 17.29 -14.73
N LEU A 155 -5.86 16.70 -15.92
CA LEU A 155 -5.71 15.24 -16.06
C LEU A 155 -4.41 14.76 -15.40
N LEU A 156 -3.30 15.47 -15.62
CA LEU A 156 -2.02 15.15 -15.00
C LEU A 156 -2.07 15.27 -13.48
N ASP A 157 -2.71 16.31 -12.94
CA ASP A 157 -2.88 16.50 -11.50
C ASP A 157 -3.70 15.37 -10.86
N LYS A 158 -4.78 14.95 -11.52
CA LYS A 158 -5.59 13.80 -11.09
C LYS A 158 -4.78 12.51 -11.12
N TYR A 159 -4.03 12.27 -12.19
CA TYR A 159 -3.15 11.09 -12.32
C TYR A 159 -2.13 11.04 -11.18
N ASN A 160 -1.42 12.15 -10.94
CA ASN A 160 -0.43 12.22 -9.86
C ASN A 160 -1.08 11.97 -8.50
N THR A 161 -2.24 12.57 -8.23
CA THR A 161 -2.98 12.35 -7.00
C THR A 161 -3.36 10.88 -6.80
N ALA A 162 -3.97 10.25 -7.81
CA ALA A 162 -4.36 8.84 -7.74
C ALA A 162 -3.14 7.93 -7.55
N ARG A 163 -2.04 8.20 -8.26
CA ARG A 163 -0.79 7.45 -8.16
C ARG A 163 -0.18 7.56 -6.77
N ASP A 164 -0.10 8.77 -6.23
CA ASP A 164 0.50 9.03 -4.93
C ASP A 164 -0.34 8.43 -3.80
N MET A 165 -1.68 8.49 -3.92
CA MET A 165 -2.59 7.78 -3.00
C MET A 165 -2.42 6.26 -3.09
N ASN A 166 -2.32 5.69 -4.29
CA ASN A 166 -2.08 4.25 -4.48
C ASN A 166 -0.76 3.81 -3.86
N ASN A 167 0.31 4.57 -4.11
CA ASN A 167 1.64 4.29 -3.57
C ASN A 167 1.63 4.39 -2.05
N SER A 168 1.01 5.42 -1.48
CA SER A 168 0.91 5.58 -0.03
C SER A 168 0.17 4.42 0.63
N LEU A 169 -0.92 3.93 0.02
CA LEU A 169 -1.63 2.74 0.52
C LEU A 169 -0.80 1.46 0.38
N ASN A 170 -0.10 1.29 -0.73
CA ASN A 170 0.80 0.15 -0.93
C ASN A 170 1.95 0.15 0.09
N ASP A 171 2.56 1.30 0.36
CA ASP A 171 3.61 1.47 1.36
C ASP A 171 3.07 1.16 2.76
N ALA A 172 1.89 1.69 3.10
CA ALA A 172 1.22 1.39 4.36
C ALA A 172 0.88 -0.11 4.48
N TYR A 173 0.47 -0.75 3.39
CA TYR A 173 0.20 -2.18 3.34
C TYR A 173 1.45 -2.99 3.68
N TRP A 174 2.56 -2.74 2.98
CA TRP A 174 3.80 -3.47 3.21
C TRP A 174 4.40 -3.21 4.58
N LYS A 175 4.32 -1.98 5.08
CA LYS A 175 4.75 -1.64 6.45
C LYS A 175 3.98 -2.43 7.50
N ASN A 176 2.66 -2.57 7.33
CA ASN A 176 1.84 -3.35 8.26
C ASN A 176 2.08 -4.86 8.12
N ALA A 177 2.34 -5.35 6.90
CA ALA A 177 2.75 -6.74 6.68
C ALA A 177 4.06 -7.05 7.43
N ASP A 178 5.04 -6.15 7.37
CA ASP A 178 6.32 -6.27 8.07
C ASP A 178 6.16 -6.26 9.61
N ILE A 179 5.33 -5.36 10.15
CA ILE A 179 5.00 -5.34 11.57
C ILE A 179 4.38 -6.66 12.03
N LYS A 180 3.43 -7.20 11.25
CA LYS A 180 2.78 -8.48 11.56
C LYS A 180 3.74 -9.66 11.43
N SER A 181 4.63 -9.64 10.44
CA SER A 181 5.69 -10.64 10.27
C SER A 181 6.63 -10.65 11.47
N THR A 182 7.10 -9.46 11.89
CA THR A 182 7.95 -9.31 13.07
C THR A 182 7.23 -9.78 14.35
N GLY A 183 5.94 -9.47 14.49
CA GLY A 183 5.12 -9.97 15.59
C GLY A 183 5.00 -11.50 15.61
N LEU A 184 4.84 -12.12 14.44
CA LEU A 184 4.82 -13.57 14.28
C LEU A 184 6.16 -14.19 14.66
N ASP A 185 7.28 -13.64 14.19
CA ASP A 185 8.62 -14.14 14.50
C ASP A 185 8.91 -14.05 16.00
N ASN A 186 8.55 -12.93 16.64
CA ASN A 186 8.70 -12.75 18.07
C ASN A 186 7.88 -13.77 18.88
N ALA A 187 6.62 -14.00 18.48
CA ALA A 187 5.76 -14.98 19.15
C ALA A 187 6.26 -16.41 18.95
N TYR A 188 6.77 -16.73 17.75
CA TYR A 188 7.40 -18.01 17.46
C TYR A 188 8.63 -18.25 18.34
N ASN A 189 9.55 -17.27 18.38
CA ASN A 189 10.77 -17.36 19.17
C ASN A 189 10.46 -17.54 20.66
N ALA A 190 9.52 -16.75 21.21
CA ALA A 190 9.12 -16.89 22.62
C ALA A 190 8.56 -18.29 22.93
N TYR A 191 7.69 -18.83 22.06
CA TYR A 191 7.18 -20.19 22.19
C TYR A 191 8.29 -21.24 22.11
N THR A 192 9.21 -21.12 21.15
CA THR A 192 10.30 -22.09 20.99
C THR A 192 11.32 -22.01 22.11
N ASP A 193 11.59 -20.82 22.65
CA ASP A 193 12.53 -20.60 23.74
C ASP A 193 12.00 -21.20 25.04
N ASP A 194 10.73 -20.93 25.38
CA ASP A 194 10.09 -21.52 26.56
C ASP A 194 10.02 -23.05 26.44
N ARG A 195 9.65 -23.58 25.26
CA ARG A 195 9.64 -25.01 25.02
C ARG A 195 11.04 -25.63 25.16
N SER A 196 12.07 -24.96 24.65
CA SER A 196 13.47 -25.42 24.73
C SER A 196 13.96 -25.38 26.17
N PHE A 197 13.63 -24.34 26.93
CA PHE A 197 13.94 -24.21 28.35
C PHE A 197 13.30 -25.34 29.18
N GLN A 198 12.02 -25.62 28.95
CA GLN A 198 11.33 -26.74 29.62
C GLN A 198 11.93 -28.09 29.23
N TYR A 199 12.31 -28.27 27.97
CA TYR A 199 12.97 -29.48 27.49
C TYR A 199 14.33 -29.69 28.16
N ASN A 200 15.14 -28.63 28.28
CA ASN A 200 16.43 -28.69 28.97
C ASN A 200 16.26 -29.09 30.43
N LYS A 201 15.32 -28.45 31.16
CA LYS A 201 14.96 -28.86 32.53
C LYS A 201 14.55 -30.33 32.64
N PHE A 202 13.74 -30.79 31.69
CA PHE A 202 13.35 -32.19 31.62
C PHE A 202 14.56 -33.11 31.44
N SER A 203 15.46 -32.77 30.51
CA SER A 203 16.68 -33.54 30.26
C SER A 203 17.59 -33.57 31.49
N ASP A 204 17.86 -32.40 32.09
CA ASP A 204 18.71 -32.26 33.26
C ASP A 204 18.18 -33.07 34.44
N ASN A 205 16.87 -33.00 34.71
CA ASN A 205 16.24 -33.79 35.77
C ASN A 205 16.34 -35.29 35.49
N ARG A 206 16.10 -35.71 34.24
CA ARG A 206 16.19 -37.12 33.86
C ARG A 206 17.61 -37.62 34.05
N ASP A 207 18.61 -36.88 33.59
CA ASP A 207 20.01 -37.26 33.68
C ASP A 207 20.49 -37.26 35.15
N PHE A 208 20.01 -36.32 35.98
CA PHE A 208 20.25 -36.30 37.42
C PHE A 208 19.74 -37.60 38.10
N TYR A 209 18.48 -37.97 37.87
CA TYR A 209 17.92 -39.18 38.49
C TYR A 209 18.50 -40.47 37.92
N GLN A 210 18.89 -40.51 36.64
CA GLN A 210 19.64 -41.63 36.07
C GLN A 210 20.98 -41.81 36.79
N ASN A 211 21.74 -40.72 36.96
CA ASN A 211 23.01 -40.74 37.66
C ASN A 211 22.84 -41.14 39.14
N GLN A 212 21.81 -40.61 39.82
CA GLN A 212 21.49 -40.99 41.19
C GLN A 212 21.16 -42.49 41.32
N GLY A 213 20.33 -43.01 40.42
CA GLY A 213 19.98 -44.44 40.38
C GLY A 213 21.19 -45.32 40.14
N ASN A 214 22.03 -44.98 39.16
CA ASN A 214 23.26 -45.71 38.85
C ASN A 214 24.23 -45.72 40.06
N ASN A 215 24.43 -44.56 40.70
CA ASN A 215 25.30 -44.45 41.88
C ASN A 215 24.77 -45.28 43.06
N ALA A 216 23.47 -45.21 43.34
CA ALA A 216 22.84 -45.99 44.40
C ALA A 216 22.92 -47.50 44.12
N GLN A 217 22.72 -47.92 42.86
CA GLN A 217 22.86 -49.31 42.43
C GLN A 217 24.31 -49.80 42.59
N ASN A 218 25.30 -48.99 42.21
CA ASN A 218 26.72 -49.30 42.38
C ASN A 218 27.08 -49.45 43.87
N GLN A 219 26.55 -48.58 44.74
CA GLN A 219 26.75 -48.68 46.19
C GLN A 219 26.13 -49.96 46.77
N ILE A 220 24.93 -50.34 46.31
CA ILE A 220 24.29 -51.61 46.69
C ILE A 220 25.16 -52.80 46.28
N ASN A 221 25.71 -52.77 45.07
CA ASN A 221 26.58 -53.83 44.55
C ASN A 221 27.88 -53.95 45.38
N TRP A 222 28.55 -52.82 45.63
CA TRP A 222 29.75 -52.78 46.48
C TRP A 222 29.49 -53.30 47.90
N LEU A 223 28.38 -52.90 48.53
CA LEU A 223 28.01 -53.37 49.87
C LEU A 223 27.74 -54.88 49.89
N LYS A 224 27.11 -55.45 48.85
CA LYS A 224 26.90 -56.89 48.72
C LYS A 224 28.24 -57.63 48.63
N GLU A 225 29.17 -57.15 47.79
CA GLU A 225 30.50 -57.76 47.66
C GLU A 225 31.31 -57.68 48.94
N TYR A 226 31.27 -56.53 49.63
CA TYR A 226 31.92 -56.34 50.92
C TYR A 226 31.39 -57.33 51.97
N GLU A 227 30.06 -57.49 52.07
CA GLU A 227 29.42 -58.46 52.98
C GLU A 227 29.84 -59.91 52.64
N LEU A 228 29.91 -60.26 51.36
CA LEU A 228 30.34 -61.58 50.90
C LEU A 228 31.80 -61.87 51.25
N ASN A 229 32.70 -60.92 50.99
CA ASN A 229 34.11 -61.04 51.32
C ASN A 229 34.32 -61.18 52.83
N LYS A 230 33.65 -60.36 53.64
CA LYS A 230 33.70 -60.45 55.12
C LYS A 230 33.27 -61.83 55.63
N LYS A 231 32.25 -62.46 55.03
CA LYS A 231 31.84 -63.83 55.38
C LYS A 231 32.92 -64.85 55.03
N ARG A 232 33.57 -64.73 53.86
CA ARG A 232 34.66 -65.62 53.43
C ARG A 232 35.87 -65.58 54.38
N TYR A 233 36.21 -64.40 54.91
CA TYR A 233 37.33 -64.25 55.86
C TYR A 233 37.04 -64.74 57.27
N LYS A 234 35.76 -64.82 57.70
CA LYS A 234 35.37 -65.36 59.01
C LYS A 234 35.15 -66.87 59.03
N GLY A 235 35.16 -67.53 57.87
CA GLY A 235 35.02 -68.98 57.72
C GLY A 235 36.35 -69.72 57.53
N LYS A 236 37.48 -69.03 57.75
CA LYS A 236 38.82 -69.59 57.93
C LYS A 236 39.23 -69.38 59.38
#